data_AF-G4T4C7-F1
#
_entry.id   AF-G4T4C7-F1
#
_cell.length_a   1.000
_cell.length_b   1.000
_cell.length_c   1.000
_cell.angle_alpha   90.00
_cell.angle_beta   90.00
_cell.angle_gamma   90.00
#
_symmetry.space_group_name_H-M   'P 1'
#
loop_
_entity.id
_entity.type
_entity.pdbx_description
1 polymer ?
#
loop_
_entity_poly.entity_id
_entity_poly.type
_entity_poly.pdbx_seq_one_letter_code
_entity_poly.pdbx_strand_id
1 'polypeptide(L)' 'MKHVDAADEQRFVSLGMGGKDRILVVVWTLRGDCVRLISAWKANQPQKKRYEQQF' A
#
# COMPACT_ATOMS: atom_id res chain seq x y z
N MET A 1 4.04 28.65 4.20
CA MET A 1 3.63 27.42 4.90
C MET A 1 3.72 26.28 3.90
N LYS A 2 4.86 25.58 3.85
CA LYS A 2 5.00 24.37 3.00
C LYS A 2 4.24 23.25 3.71
N HIS A 3 3.31 22.59 3.03
CA HIS A 3 2.73 21.35 3.53
C HIS A 3 3.83 20.28 3.57
N VAL A 4 4.32 19.97 4.78
CA VAL A 4 5.42 19.02 5.04
C VAL A 4 4.86 17.61 5.25
N ASP A 5 3.89 17.16 4.43
CA ASP A 5 3.23 15.87 4.71
C ASP A 5 3.03 14.96 3.48
N ALA A 6 3.77 15.16 2.39
CA ALA A 6 3.64 14.23 1.26
C ALA A 6 4.85 14.05 0.33
N ALA A 7 5.83 14.97 0.32
CA ALA A 7 6.90 14.93 -0.68
C ALA A 7 8.08 14.00 -0.28
N ASP A 8 8.29 13.75 1.01
CA ASP A 8 9.51 13.11 1.52
C ASP A 8 9.24 11.78 2.25
N GLU A 9 7.97 11.36 2.37
CA GLU A 9 7.62 10.10 3.00
C GLU A 9 7.47 9.02 1.94
N GLN A 10 8.47 8.12 1.85
CA GLN A 10 8.46 7.02 0.90
C GLN A 10 7.28 6.08 1.20
N ARG A 11 6.38 5.93 0.22
CA ARG A 11 5.22 5.04 0.33
C ARG A 11 5.47 3.79 -0.49
N PHE A 12 5.22 2.66 0.13
CA PHE A 12 5.26 1.35 -0.48
C PHE A 12 3.84 0.86 -0.67
N VAL A 13 3.64 0.14 -1.76
CA VAL A 13 2.39 -0.56 -2.05
C VAL A 13 2.71 -2.03 -2.15
N SER A 14 2.01 -2.85 -1.38
CA SER A 14 2.19 -4.30 -1.37
C SER A 14 0.85 -4.99 -1.60
N LEU A 15 0.89 -6.11 -2.31
CA LEU A 15 -0.23 -7.03 -2.46
C LEU A 15 0.01 -8.24 -1.56
N GLY A 16 -0.98 -8.57 -0.75
CA GLY A 16 -0.91 -9.71 0.15
C GLY A 16 -2.22 -10.45 0.26
N MET A 17 -2.15 -11.74 0.57
CA MET A 17 -3.33 -12.51 0.94
C MET A 17 -3.64 -12.26 2.42
N GLY A 18 -4.79 -11.64 2.70
CA GLY A 18 -5.30 -11.50 4.07
C GLY A 18 -5.87 -12.82 4.57
N GLY A 19 -6.03 -12.96 5.89
CA GLY A 19 -6.45 -14.20 6.58
C GLY A 19 -7.87 -14.72 6.29
N LYS A 20 -8.52 -14.27 5.21
CA LYS A 20 -9.82 -14.77 4.70
C LYS A 20 -9.76 -15.04 3.19
N ASP A 21 -8.60 -15.44 2.66
CA ASP A 21 -8.33 -15.65 1.22
C ASP A 21 -8.65 -14.43 0.34
N ARG A 22 -8.58 -13.23 0.92
CA ARG A 22 -8.86 -11.97 0.22
C ARG A 22 -7.55 -11.30 -0.09
N ILE A 23 -7.35 -10.94 -1.35
CA ILE A 23 -6.21 -10.11 -1.75
C ILE A 23 -6.45 -8.70 -1.23
N LEU A 24 -5.47 -8.18 -0.49
CA LEU A 24 -5.45 -6.82 0.01
C LEU A 24 -4.36 -6.04 -0.72
N VAL A 25 -4.69 -4.81 -1.07
CA VAL A 25 -3.70 -3.78 -1.41
C VAL A 25 -3.41 -3.04 -0.11
N VAL A 26 -2.12 -2.93 0.22
CA VAL A 26 -1.65 -2.30 1.45
C VAL A 26 -0.69 -1.19 1.09
N VAL A 27 -1.00 0.03 1.53
CA VAL A 27 -0.12 1.18 1.42
C VAL A 27 0.48 1.44 2.79
N TRP A 28 1.80 1.52 2.84
CA TRP A 28 2.55 1.65 4.07
C TRP A 28 3.82 2.46 3.84
N THR A 29 4.48 2.84 4.93
CA THR A 29 5.76 3.55 4.90
C THR A 29 6.67 3.01 5.98
N LEU A 30 7.97 3.20 5.80
CA LEU A 30 8.99 2.95 6.81
C LEU A 30 9.36 4.27 7.47
N ARG A 31 9.32 4.30 8.80
CA ARG A 31 9.93 5.36 9.60
C ARG A 31 11.01 4.73 10.47
N GLY A 32 12.26 4.77 10.00
CA GLY A 32 13.33 3.94 10.54
C GLY A 32 12.97 2.47 10.35
N ASP A 33 12.96 1.70 11.44
CA ASP A 33 12.62 0.27 11.43
C ASP A 33 11.13 -0.01 11.69
N CYS A 34 10.32 1.03 11.84
CA CYS A 34 8.89 0.90 12.14
C CYS A 34 8.06 0.95 10.85
N VAL A 35 7.30 -0.12 10.60
CA VAL A 35 6.28 -0.16 9.54
C VAL A 35 5.03 0.57 10.01
N ARG A 36 4.63 1.62 9.28
CA ARG A 36 3.36 2.32 9.49
C ARG A 36 2.42 2.02 8.33
N LEU A 37 1.28 1.43 8.65
CA LEU A 37 0.16 1.30 7.71
C LEU A 37 -0.48 2.66 7.47
N ILE A 38 -0.66 3.01 6.20
CA ILE A 38 -1.36 4.23 5.77
C ILE A 38 -2.79 3.87 5.38
N SER A 39 -2.97 2.82 4.58
CA SER A 39 -4.28 2.35 4.16
C SER A 39 -4.22 0.89 3.73
N ALA A 40 -5.31 0.16 3.96
CA ALA A 40 -5.45 -1.23 3.53
C ALA A 40 -6.89 -1.47 3.06
N TRP A 41 -7.05 -2.00 1.85
CA TRP A 41 -8.37 -2.28 1.29
C TRP A 41 -8.36 -3.56 0.46
N LYS A 42 -9.56 -4.12 0.29
CA LYS A 42 -9.77 -5.29 -0.57
C LYS A 42 -9.45 -4.92 -2.02
N ALA A 43 -8.58 -5.69 -2.67
CA ALA A 43 -8.32 -5.52 -4.08
C ALA A 43 -9.58 -5.86 -4.89
N ASN A 44 -10.09 -4.91 -5.67
CA ASN A 44 -11.15 -5.20 -6.64
C ASN A 44 -10.56 -5.86 -7.89
N GLN A 45 -11.31 -6.73 -8.58
CA GLN A 45 -10.85 -7.48 -9.77
C GLN A 45 -10.12 -6.62 -10.83
N PRO A 46 -10.54 -5.38 -11.15
CA PRO A 46 -9.84 -4.53 -12.11
C PRO A 46 -8.50 -3.98 -11.58
N GLN A 47 -8.44 -3.65 -10.28
CA GLN A 47 -7.21 -3.19 -9.63
C GLN A 47 -6.18 -4.31 -9.61
N LYS A 48 -6.62 -5.54 -9.33
CA LYS A 48 -5.79 -6.74 -9.34
C LYS A 48 -4.99 -6.87 -10.65
N LYS A 49 -5.66 -6.79 -11.80
CA LYS A 49 -5.01 -6.86 -13.12
C LYS A 49 -4.04 -5.72 -13.40
N ARG A 50 -4.40 -4.49 -13.01
CA ARG A 50 -3.54 -3.31 -13.25
C ARG A 50 -2.26 -3.35 -12.40
N TYR A 51 -2.35 -3.89 -11.19
CA TYR A 51 -1.19 -4.06 -10.31
C TYR A 51 -0.36 -5.30 -10.65
N GLU A 52 -0.99 -6.40 -11.10
CA GLU A 52 -0.30 -7.60 -11.62
C GLU A 52 0.53 -7.32 -12.89
N GLN A 53 0.26 -6.23 -13.61
CA GLN A 53 1.03 -5.81 -14.80
C GLN A 53 2.13 -4.80 -14.48
N GLN A 54 2.18 -4.28 -13.25
CA GLN A 54 3.15 -3.26 -12.84
C GLN A 54 4.41 -3.86 -12.20
N PHE A 55 4.44 -5.20 -12.09
CA PHE A 55 5.53 -6.07 -11.67
C PHE A 55 5.57 -7.30 -12.58
#